data_AF-A0AA51HQT4-F1
#
_entry.id   AF-A0AA51HQT4-F1
#
_cell.length_a   1.000
_cell.length_b   1.000
_cell.length_c   1.000
_cell.angle_alpha   90.00
_cell.angle_beta   90.00
_cell.angle_gamma   90.00
#
_symmetry.space_group_name_H-M   'P 1'
#
loop_
_entity.id
_entity.type
_entity.pdbx_description
1 polymer ?
#
loop_
_entity_poly.entity_id
_entity_poly.type
_entity_poly.pdbx_seq_one_letter_code
_entity_poly.pdbx_strand_id
1 'polypeptide(L)' 'RYNPKNSGAEDVGFVDIPAGDEEKMMMAVATVGPVSVAIDASHESFQQYSSGVYFEQDCSPDNLD' A
#
# COMPACT_ATOMS: atom_id res chain seq x y z
N ARG A 1 13.97 25.46 12.11
CA ARG A 1 13.53 25.09 13.48
C ARG A 1 12.06 24.70 13.38
N TYR A 2 11.67 23.52 13.89
CA TYR A 2 10.27 23.05 13.87
C TYR A 2 9.36 23.97 14.72
N ASN A 3 8.13 24.23 14.25
CA ASN A 3 7.10 24.97 14.97
C ASN A 3 5.86 24.08 15.15
N PRO A 4 5.57 23.58 16.37
CA PRO A 4 4.47 22.64 16.60
C PRO A 4 3.08 23.24 16.28
N LYS A 5 2.94 24.57 16.27
CA LYS A 5 1.69 25.23 15.89
C LYS A 5 1.31 25.03 14.41
N ASN A 6 2.26 24.62 13.58
CA ASN A 6 2.05 24.34 12.16
C ASN A 6 1.90 22.83 11.88
N SER A 7 1.69 21.99 12.91
CA SER A 7 1.46 20.56 12.71
C SER A 7 0.07 20.32 12.10
N GLY A 8 0.01 19.57 10.99
CA GLY A 8 -1.25 19.22 10.32
C GLY A 8 -1.89 17.93 10.84
N ALA A 9 -1.14 17.11 11.56
CA ALA A 9 -1.58 15.87 12.16
C ALA A 9 -0.64 15.46 13.31
N GLU A 10 -1.06 14.47 14.09
CA GLU A 10 -0.27 13.73 15.05
C GLU A 10 -0.41 12.25 14.71
N ASP A 11 0.72 11.54 14.67
CA ASP A 11 0.74 10.08 14.50
C ASP A 11 0.89 9.44 15.87
N VAL A 12 -0.10 8.63 16.25
CA VAL A 12 -0.16 7.92 17.53
C VAL A 12 0.24 6.45 17.42
N GLY A 13 0.56 5.98 16.21
CA GLY A 13 1.01 4.62 15.94
C GLY A 13 0.37 3.98 14.72
N PHE A 14 0.79 2.74 14.44
CA PHE A 14 0.34 1.94 13.30
C PHE A 14 0.05 0.49 13.73
N VAL A 15 -0.61 -0.26 12.85
CA VAL A 15 -0.87 -1.69 13.00
C VAL A 15 -0.57 -2.37 11.68
N ASP A 16 0.10 -3.52 11.74
CA ASP A 16 0.40 -4.33 10.56
C ASP A 16 -0.70 -5.37 10.29
N ILE A 17 -1.00 -5.57 9.01
CA ILE A 17 -1.82 -6.68 8.54
C ILE A 17 -0.91 -7.88 8.30
N PRO A 18 -1.32 -9.11 8.67
CA PRO A 18 -0.52 -10.30 8.37
C PRO A 18 -0.19 -10.40 6.88
N ALA A 19 1.09 -10.65 6.57
CA ALA A 19 1.57 -10.72 5.21
C ALA A 19 0.83 -11.80 4.39
N GLY A 20 0.40 -11.45 3.19
CA GLY A 20 -0.34 -12.34 2.28
C GLY A 20 -1.80 -12.62 2.65
N ASP A 21 -2.34 -11.99 3.70
CA ASP A 21 -3.74 -12.18 4.13
C ASP A 21 -4.67 -11.14 3.47
N GLU A 22 -5.04 -11.39 2.22
CA GLU A 22 -5.90 -10.50 1.43
C GLU A 22 -7.31 -10.33 2.03
N GLU A 23 -7.83 -11.32 2.76
CA GLU A 23 -9.12 -11.22 3.45
C GLU A 23 -9.06 -10.18 4.58
N LYS A 24 -8.01 -10.22 5.40
CA LYS A 24 -7.80 -9.18 6.42
C LYS A 24 -7.50 -7.82 5.82
N MET A 25 -6.78 -7.77 4.71
CA MET A 25 -6.56 -6.51 3.98
C MET A 25 -7.88 -5.91 3.49
N MET A 26 -8.73 -6.71 2.86
CA MET A 26 -10.08 -6.29 2.44
C MET A 26 -10.89 -5.74 3.63
N MET A 27 -10.89 -6.45 4.76
CA MET A 27 -11.58 -5.99 5.97
C MET A 27 -11.02 -4.67 6.49
N ALA A 28 -9.70 -4.51 6.57
CA ALA A 28 -9.07 -3.27 7.02
C ALA A 28 -9.43 -2.08 6.12
N VAL A 29 -9.40 -2.27 4.80
CA VAL A 29 -9.82 -1.25 3.83
C VAL A 29 -11.29 -0.85 4.06
N ALA A 30 -12.17 -1.83 4.30
CA ALA A 30 -13.59 -1.58 4.50
C ALA A 30 -13.91 -0.91 5.84
N THR A 31 -13.19 -1.22 6.91
CA THR A 31 -13.55 -0.80 8.27
C THR A 31 -12.69 0.32 8.85
N VAL A 32 -11.44 0.47 8.38
CA VAL A 32 -10.48 1.46 8.90
C VAL A 32 -10.31 2.61 7.90
N GLY A 33 -10.11 2.30 6.62
CA GLY A 33 -9.89 3.29 5.57
C GLY A 33 -8.71 2.93 4.67
N PRO A 34 -8.10 3.91 3.96
CA PRO A 34 -6.93 3.66 3.12
C PRO A 34 -5.80 2.99 3.88
N VAL A 35 -5.18 1.98 3.26
CA VAL A 35 -4.08 1.18 3.83
C VAL A 35 -2.84 1.38 2.96
N SER A 36 -1.69 1.64 3.59
CA SER A 36 -0.40 1.65 2.91
C SER A 36 0.03 0.23 2.55
N VAL A 37 0.46 0.02 1.31
CA VAL A 37 0.92 -1.29 0.78
C VAL A 37 2.19 -1.08 -0.05
N ALA A 38 2.97 -2.15 -0.19
CA ALA A 38 4.12 -2.23 -1.11
C ALA A 38 3.78 -3.24 -2.22
N ILE A 39 4.24 -2.96 -3.45
CA ILE A 39 3.99 -3.80 -4.63
C ILE A 39 5.27 -3.95 -5.45
N ASP A 40 5.37 -5.00 -6.28
CA ASP A 40 6.41 -5.06 -7.31
C ASP A 40 6.04 -4.14 -8.49
N ALA A 41 6.61 -2.94 -8.50
CA ALA A 41 6.39 -1.94 -9.55
C ALA A 41 7.49 -1.95 -10.63
N SER A 42 8.38 -2.95 -10.62
CA SER A 42 9.59 -2.96 -11.46
C SER A 42 9.30 -3.25 -12.95
N HIS A 43 8.15 -3.83 -13.26
CA HIS A 43 7.79 -4.27 -14.61
C HIS A 43 7.38 -3.11 -15.54
N GLU A 44 7.87 -3.12 -16.79
CA GLU A 44 7.44 -2.16 -17.83
C GLU A 44 5.93 -2.20 -18.08
N SER A 45 5.32 -3.39 -17.92
CA SER A 45 3.87 -3.59 -18.05
C SER A 45 3.09 -2.75 -17.02
N PHE A 46 3.62 -2.55 -15.81
CA PHE A 46 3.03 -1.68 -14.80
C PHE A 46 3.27 -0.20 -15.13
N GLN A 47 4.49 0.15 -15.54
CA GLN A 47 4.85 1.53 -15.88
C GLN A 47 3.99 2.11 -17.03
N GLN A 48 3.58 1.26 -17.97
CA GLN A 48 2.75 1.62 -19.13
C GLN A 48 1.27 1.27 -18.95
N TYR A 49 0.87 0.77 -17.77
CA TYR A 49 -0.52 0.43 -17.49
C TYR A 49 -1.43 1.67 -17.57
N SER A 50 -2.62 1.51 -18.15
CA SER A 50 -3.55 2.64 -18.39
C SER A 50 -5.00 2.35 -18.03
N SER A 51 -5.47 1.11 -18.15
CA SER A 51 -6.86 0.73 -17.84
C SER A 51 -7.03 -0.79 -17.75
N GLY A 52 -8.12 -1.23 -17.12
CA GLY A 52 -8.46 -2.65 -16.95
C GLY A 52 -8.27 -3.13 -15.51
N VAL A 53 -7.87 -4.39 -15.36
CA VAL A 53 -7.38 -4.97 -14.11
C VAL A 53 -5.99 -5.51 -14.42
N TYR A 54 -4.97 -4.98 -13.74
CA TYR A 54 -3.58 -5.35 -13.99
C TYR A 54 -3.27 -6.74 -13.43
N PHE A 55 -2.55 -7.55 -14.20
CA PHE A 55 -2.01 -8.84 -13.79
C PHE A 55 -0.68 -9.06 -14.52
N GLU A 56 0.36 -9.40 -13.78
CA GLU A 56 1.70 -9.68 -14.28
C GLU A 56 2.16 -11.02 -13.73
N GLN A 57 2.58 -11.92 -14.62
CA GLN A 57 2.92 -13.30 -14.26
C GLN A 57 4.24 -13.37 -13.49
N ASP A 58 5.17 -12.48 -13.82
CA ASP A 58 6.50 -12.42 -13.21
C ASP A 58 6.55 -11.53 -11.95
N CYS A 59 5.41 -11.01 -11.50
CA CYS A 59 5.28 -10.16 -10.32
C CYS A 59 5.74 -10.90 -9.05
N SER A 60 6.69 -10.31 -8.32
CA SER A 60 7.26 -10.92 -7.13
C SER A 60 6.48 -10.54 -5.86
N PRO A 61 6.13 -11.50 -4.98
CA PRO A 61 5.57 -11.18 -3.67
C PRO A 61 6.62 -10.66 -2.67
N ASP A 62 7.91 -10.77 -2.98
CA ASP A 62 9.01 -10.48 -2.06
C ASP A 62 9.85 -9.26 -2.48
N ASN A 63 9.86 -8.91 -3.77
CA ASN A 63 10.62 -7.77 -4.30
C ASN A 63 9.70 -6.55 -4.48
N LEU A 64 9.35 -5.93 -3.34
CA LEU A 64 8.36 -4.86 -3.28
C LEU A 64 9.02 -3.49 -3.10
N ASP A 65 8.44 -2.48 -3.75
CA ASP A 65 8.77 -1.05 -3.60
C ASP A 65 7.69 -0.30 -2.78
#